data_AF-A0A6I3WTC1-F1
#
_entry.id   AF-A0A6I3WTC1-F1
#
_cell.length_a   1.000
_cell.length_b   1.000
_cell.length_c   1.000
_cell.angle_alpha   90.00
_cell.angle_beta   90.00
_cell.angle_gamma   90.00
#
_symmetry.space_group_name_H-M   'P 1'
#
loop_
_entity.id
_entity.type
_entity.pdbx_description
1 polymer ?
#
loop_
_entity_poly.entity_id
_entity_poly.type
_entity_poly.pdbx_seq_one_letter_code
_entity_poly.pdbx_strand_id
1 'polypeptide(L)'
;MPTAVLTTHAELLAKVPVATFIKSGDLRLANDRLSFTTIGGEVLLDAPIDEIHSVAPAAVGLHLWHGSRCLRFAFRESRDLAASWITTLTPLVSAPPSTLRVPPPWPKWAWMLTVVAVTAMLVVAIIALTTLNN
;
A
#
# COMPACT_ATOMS: atom_id res chain seq x y z
N MET A 1 -28.45 8.82 9.29
CA MET A 1 -28.11 9.08 7.86
C MET A 1 -27.42 7.83 7.34
N PRO A 2 -27.70 7.34 6.12
CA PRO A 2 -26.99 6.19 5.58
C PRO A 2 -25.51 6.58 5.41
N THR A 3 -24.63 5.94 6.19
CA THR A 3 -23.19 6.15 6.12
C THR A 3 -22.72 5.73 4.73
N ALA A 4 -22.19 6.66 3.95
CA ALA A 4 -21.76 6.38 2.59
C ALA A 4 -20.75 5.22 2.60
N VAL A 5 -21.07 4.13 1.89
CA VAL A 5 -20.17 2.99 1.72
C VAL A 5 -19.29 3.31 0.53
N LEU A 6 -18.03 3.66 0.79
CA LEU A 6 -17.03 3.86 -0.25
C LEU A 6 -16.19 2.58 -0.34
N THR A 7 -16.24 1.91 -1.49
CA THR A 7 -15.44 0.70 -1.76
C THR A 7 -14.65 0.92 -3.03
N THR A 8 -13.35 0.61 -3.01
CA THR A 8 -12.49 0.73 -4.19
C THR A 8 -11.43 -0.35 -4.18
N HIS A 9 -11.14 -0.89 -5.35
CA HIS A 9 -10.05 -1.83 -5.51
C HIS A 9 -8.70 -1.14 -5.25
N ALA A 10 -7.89 -1.73 -4.38
CA ALA A 10 -6.62 -1.18 -3.96
C ALA A 10 -5.54 -2.25 -3.86
N GLU A 11 -4.31 -1.84 -4.13
CA GLU A 11 -3.13 -2.66 -3.95
C GLU A 11 -2.38 -2.18 -2.71
N LEU A 12 -2.27 -3.04 -1.70
CA LEU A 12 -1.44 -2.78 -0.54
C LEU A 12 0.02 -3.05 -0.91
N LEU A 13 0.82 -1.98 -0.92
CA LEU A 13 2.24 -2.03 -1.24
C LEU A 13 3.05 -2.38 -0.01
N ALA A 14 3.93 -3.37 -0.14
CA ALA A 14 4.91 -3.70 0.89
C ALA A 14 5.92 -2.55 1.09
N LYS A 15 6.56 -2.50 2.27
CA LYS A 15 7.66 -1.57 2.57
C LYS A 15 8.88 -1.77 1.65
N VAL A 16 9.03 -2.95 1.06
CA VAL A 16 10.15 -3.36 0.21
C VAL A 16 9.71 -3.38 -1.26
N PRO A 17 10.58 -2.95 -2.20
CA PRO A 17 10.26 -2.78 -3.61
C PRO A 17 10.34 -4.11 -4.35
N VAL A 18 9.48 -5.04 -3.98
CA VAL A 18 9.39 -6.36 -4.59
C VAL A 18 7.92 -6.57 -4.93
N ALA A 19 7.60 -6.61 -6.22
CA ALA A 19 6.23 -6.80 -6.72
C ALA A 19 5.55 -8.05 -6.12
N THR A 20 6.35 -9.02 -5.68
CA THR A 20 5.93 -10.28 -5.05
C THR A 20 5.22 -10.13 -3.70
N PHE A 21 5.24 -8.95 -3.07
CA PHE A 21 4.52 -8.70 -1.80
C PHE A 21 3.39 -7.67 -1.93
N ILE A 22 2.95 -7.37 -3.16
CA ILE A 22 1.75 -6.55 -3.38
C ILE A 22 0.52 -7.42 -3.12
N LYS A 23 -0.37 -6.96 -2.24
CA LYS A 23 -1.64 -7.64 -1.98
C LYS A 23 -2.77 -6.82 -2.59
N SER A 24 -3.45 -7.38 -3.57
CA SER A 24 -4.65 -6.78 -4.17
C SER A 24 -5.89 -7.12 -3.34
N GLY A 25 -6.81 -6.18 -3.23
CA GLY A 25 -8.00 -6.31 -2.42
C GLY A 25 -8.91 -5.10 -2.52
N ASP A 26 -9.93 -5.07 -1.68
CA ASP A 26 -10.88 -3.96 -1.64
C ASP A 26 -10.67 -3.15 -0.37
N LEU A 27 -10.42 -1.86 -0.56
CA LEU A 27 -10.45 -0.87 0.51
C LEU A 27 -11.89 -0.37 0.65
N ARG A 28 -12.45 -0.49 1.85
CA ARG A 28 -13.84 -0.15 2.13
C ARG A 28 -13.94 0.73 3.38
N LEU A 29 -14.66 1.83 3.25
CA LEU A 29 -15.12 2.68 4.34
C LEU A 29 -16.62 2.45 4.51
N ALA A 30 -17.04 1.94 5.65
CA ALA A 30 -18.44 1.73 5.97
C ALA A 30 -18.63 1.79 7.49
N ASN A 31 -19.73 2.42 7.94
CA ASN A 31 -20.08 2.49 9.37
C ASN A 31 -18.93 3.00 10.24
N ASP A 32 -18.25 4.08 9.80
CA ASP A 32 -17.08 4.65 10.48
C ASP A 32 -15.94 3.65 10.73
N ARG A 33 -15.88 2.57 9.96
CA ARG A 33 -14.77 1.62 9.94
C ARG A 33 -14.13 1.57 8.56
N LEU A 34 -12.82 1.49 8.57
CA LEU A 34 -12.01 1.30 7.39
C LEU A 34 -11.43 -0.11 7.39
N SER A 35 -11.74 -0.87 6.35
CA SER A 35 -11.32 -2.25 6.18
C SER A 35 -10.60 -2.44 4.85
N PHE A 36 -9.55 -3.26 4.84
CA PHE A 36 -8.92 -3.76 3.62
C PHE A 36 -8.90 -5.29 3.65
N THR A 37 -9.59 -5.88 2.68
CA THR A 37 -9.69 -7.33 2.52
C THR A 37 -9.07 -7.71 1.19
N THR A 38 -8.09 -8.61 1.21
CA THR A 38 -7.46 -9.12 0.00
C THR A 38 -8.44 -9.94 -0.83
N ILE A 39 -8.15 -10.13 -2.12
CA ILE A 39 -8.94 -11.03 -2.99
C ILE A 39 -9.02 -12.46 -2.41
N GLY A 40 -7.99 -12.89 -1.67
CA GLY A 40 -7.96 -14.18 -0.97
C GLY A 40 -8.77 -14.24 0.33
N GLY A 41 -9.47 -13.16 0.70
CA GLY A 41 -10.29 -13.08 1.92
C GLY A 41 -9.51 -12.74 3.20
N GLU A 42 -8.19 -12.59 3.13
CA GLU A 42 -7.38 -12.16 4.28
C GLU A 42 -7.67 -10.67 4.59
N VAL A 43 -8.03 -10.38 5.83
CA VAL A 43 -8.26 -9.01 6.33
C VAL A 43 -6.96 -8.46 6.90
N LEU A 44 -6.42 -7.40 6.30
CA LEU A 44 -5.14 -6.81 6.72
C LEU A 44 -5.29 -5.47 7.44
N LEU A 45 -6.43 -4.83 7.25
CA LEU A 45 -6.84 -3.64 7.98
C LEU A 45 -8.31 -3.83 8.32
N ASP A 46 -8.65 -3.62 9.58
CA ASP A 46 -10.03 -3.55 10.02
C ASP A 46 -10.09 -2.75 11.31
N ALA A 47 -10.21 -1.43 11.17
CA ALA A 47 -10.12 -0.49 12.27
C ALA A 47 -11.20 0.58 12.16
N PRO A 48 -11.75 1.07 13.29
CA PRO A 48 -12.58 2.26 13.29
C PRO A 48 -11.78 3.50 12.87
N ILE A 49 -12.49 4.48 12.30
CA ILE A 49 -11.89 5.65 11.65
C ILE A 49 -11.17 6.55 12.65
N ASP A 50 -11.59 6.54 13.92
CA ASP A 50 -10.98 7.24 15.04
C ASP A 50 -9.63 6.63 15.48
N GLU A 51 -9.40 5.34 15.22
CA GLU A 51 -8.09 4.69 15.36
C GLU A 51 -7.14 5.03 14.21
N ILE A 52 -7.65 5.54 13.09
CA ILE A 52 -6.82 5.99 11.97
C ILE A 52 -6.22 7.35 12.31
N HIS A 53 -4.90 7.37 12.47
CA HIS A 53 -4.18 8.55 12.91
C HIS A 53 -4.11 9.64 11.85
N SER A 54 -3.89 9.26 10.59
CA SER A 54 -3.80 10.22 9.49
C SER A 54 -3.80 9.55 8.13
N VAL A 55 -4.08 10.36 7.11
CA VAL A 55 -3.99 9.98 5.70
C VAL A 55 -3.22 11.04 4.93
N ALA A 56 -2.51 10.64 3.87
CA ALA A 56 -1.82 11.56 2.98
C ALA A 56 -1.91 11.09 1.53
N PRO A 57 -2.00 12.01 0.55
CA PRO A 57 -1.97 11.65 -0.86
C PRO A 57 -0.61 11.05 -1.25
N ALA A 58 -0.63 10.07 -2.15
CA ALA A 58 0.54 9.49 -2.77
C ALA A 58 0.42 9.54 -4.30
N ALA A 59 1.54 9.35 -5.02
CA ALA A 59 1.59 9.50 -6.48
C ALA A 59 0.60 8.59 -7.23
N VAL A 60 0.27 7.43 -6.67
CA VAL A 60 -0.61 6.41 -7.27
C VAL A 60 -1.72 5.96 -6.33
N GLY A 61 -2.03 6.72 -5.27
CA GLY A 61 -3.04 6.34 -4.28
C GLY A 61 -2.93 7.14 -2.99
N LEU A 62 -2.89 6.48 -1.84
CA LEU A 62 -2.78 7.14 -0.54
C LEU A 62 -1.90 6.38 0.45
N HIS A 63 -1.35 7.12 1.40
CA HIS A 63 -0.74 6.59 2.60
C HIS A 63 -1.71 6.74 3.77
N LEU A 64 -1.81 5.69 4.57
CA LEU A 64 -2.67 5.64 5.74
C LEU A 64 -1.85 5.22 6.95
N TRP A 65 -1.98 5.95 8.05
CA TRP A 65 -1.32 5.65 9.30
C TRP A 65 -2.31 5.08 10.32
N HIS A 66 -1.97 3.88 10.81
CA HIS A 66 -2.66 3.21 11.89
C HIS A 66 -1.62 2.85 12.96
N GLY A 67 -1.70 3.47 14.14
CA GLY A 67 -0.62 3.55 15.11
C GLY A 67 0.70 4.02 14.49
N SER A 68 1.74 3.21 14.64
CA SER A 68 3.08 3.42 14.09
C SER A 68 3.28 2.85 12.68
N ARG A 69 2.24 2.24 12.08
CA ARG A 69 2.31 1.57 10.79
C ARG A 69 1.76 2.48 9.68
N CYS A 70 2.55 2.66 8.63
CA CYS A 70 2.12 3.30 7.39
C CYS A 70 1.75 2.22 6.38
N LEU A 71 0.46 2.12 6.05
CA LEU A 71 -0.09 1.31 4.98
C LEU A 71 -0.13 2.15 3.71
N ARG A 72 0.29 1.57 2.59
CA ARG A 72 0.41 2.27 1.32
C ARG A 72 -0.54 1.61 0.34
N PHE A 73 -1.57 2.33 -0.05
CA PHE A 73 -2.56 1.86 -1.01
C PHE A 73 -2.31 2.51 -2.36
N ALA A 74 -2.24 1.69 -3.41
CA ALA A 74 -2.26 2.16 -4.79
C ALA A 74 -3.62 1.88 -5.41
N PHE A 75 -4.14 2.85 -6.17
CA PHE A 75 -5.37 2.73 -6.94
C PHE A 75 -4.97 2.65 -8.42
N ARG A 76 -5.22 1.50 -9.06
CA ARG A 76 -4.85 1.28 -10.47
C ARG A 76 -5.63 2.16 -11.44
N GLU A 77 -6.83 2.59 -11.07
CA GLU A 77 -7.82 3.03 -12.05
C GLU A 77 -7.99 4.54 -12.19
N SER A 78 -7.64 5.38 -11.20
CA SER A 78 -7.63 6.84 -11.38
C SER A 78 -6.94 7.61 -10.25
N ARG A 79 -6.25 8.71 -10.59
CA ARG A 79 -5.80 9.71 -9.60
C ARG A 79 -6.96 10.44 -8.92
N ASP A 80 -8.09 10.55 -9.61
CA ASP A 80 -9.30 11.19 -9.08
C ASP A 80 -9.91 10.35 -7.95
N LEU A 81 -9.75 9.02 -8.01
CA LEU A 81 -10.12 8.13 -6.89
C LEU A 81 -9.25 8.43 -5.67
N ALA A 82 -7.94 8.63 -5.85
CA ALA A 82 -7.06 9.02 -4.75
C ALA A 82 -7.47 10.34 -4.11
N ALA A 83 -7.78 11.35 -4.93
CA ALA A 83 -8.26 12.65 -4.46
C ALA A 83 -9.61 12.54 -3.73
N SER A 84 -10.53 11.73 -4.24
CA SER A 84 -11.83 11.46 -3.62
C SER A 84 -11.66 10.82 -2.24
N TRP A 85 -10.88 9.75 -2.13
CA TRP A 85 -10.57 9.10 -0.86
C TRP A 85 -9.93 10.04 0.15
N ILE A 86 -8.98 10.89 -0.28
CA ILE A 86 -8.36 11.89 0.60
C ILE A 86 -9.41 12.91 1.07
N THR A 87 -10.26 13.41 0.17
CA THR A 87 -11.31 14.38 0.51
C THR A 87 -12.31 13.78 1.50
N THR A 88 -12.65 12.51 1.35
CA THR A 88 -13.56 11.80 2.28
C THR A 88 -12.91 11.51 3.62
N LEU A 89 -11.66 11.04 3.65
CA LEU A 89 -11.00 10.61 4.89
C LEU A 89 -10.46 11.77 5.72
N THR A 90 -9.91 12.81 5.08
CA THR A 90 -9.29 13.96 5.78
C THR A 90 -10.15 14.59 6.88
N PRO A 91 -11.46 14.85 6.69
CA PRO A 91 -12.30 15.39 7.76
C PRO A 91 -12.66 14.36 8.85
N LEU A 92 -12.51 13.07 8.57
CA LEU A 92 -12.88 11.97 9.48
C LEU A 92 -11.70 11.52 10.36
N VAL A 93 -10.47 11.69 9.88
CA VAL A 93 -9.26 11.33 10.65
C VAL A 93 -8.71 12.53 11.41
N SER A 94 -8.13 12.24 12.58
CA SER A 94 -7.43 13.26 13.37
C SER A 94 -6.20 13.79 12.61
N ALA A 95 -5.77 15.02 12.90
CA ALA A 95 -4.62 15.62 12.22
C ALA A 95 -3.33 14.78 12.46
N PRO A 96 -2.43 14.67 11.45
CA PRO A 96 -1.20 13.90 11.59
C PRO A 96 -0.32 14.44 12.72
N PRO A 97 0.30 13.56 13.54
CA PRO A 97 1.34 13.99 14.46
C PRO A 97 2.49 14.63 13.67
N SER A 98 2.86 15.87 14.01
CA SER A 98 3.96 16.62 13.39
C SER A 98 5.34 15.94 13.55
N THR A 99 5.42 14.87 14.32
CA THR A 99 6.64 14.13 14.65
C THR A 99 6.89 12.90 13.76
N LEU A 100 5.95 12.49 12.90
CA LEU A 100 6.13 11.33 12.02
C LEU A 100 6.83 11.71 10.71
N ARG A 101 8.14 11.46 10.63
CA ARG A 101 8.88 11.52 9.36
C ARG A 101 8.43 10.39 8.44
N VAL A 102 7.78 10.74 7.34
CA VAL A 102 7.51 9.80 6.26
C VAL A 102 8.83 9.53 5.52
N PRO A 103 9.34 8.28 5.48
CA PRO A 103 10.47 7.99 4.62
C PRO A 103 10.02 8.18 3.17
N PRO A 104 10.78 8.96 2.37
CA PRO A 104 10.42 9.16 0.97
C PRO A 104 10.30 7.82 0.24
N PRO A 105 9.47 7.74 -0.81
CA PRO A 105 9.49 6.57 -1.68
C PRO A 105 10.93 6.32 -2.12
N TRP A 106 11.32 5.03 -2.21
CA TRP A 106 12.66 4.70 -2.66
C TRP A 106 12.93 5.40 -3.99
N PRO A 107 14.09 6.04 -4.13
CA PRO A 107 14.40 6.71 -5.38
C PRO A 107 14.42 5.68 -6.51
N LYS A 108 13.94 6.06 -7.70
CA LYS A 108 13.72 5.15 -8.84
C LYS A 108 14.96 4.32 -9.21
N TRP A 109 16.16 4.85 -8.97
CA TRP A 109 17.42 4.13 -9.19
C TRP A 109 17.61 2.94 -8.25
N ALA A 110 17.16 3.05 -6.99
CA ALA A 110 17.26 1.96 -6.01
C ALA A 110 16.35 0.79 -6.38
N TRP A 111 15.20 1.10 -7.02
CA TRP A 111 14.32 0.12 -7.65
C TRP A 111 15.03 -0.65 -8.76
N MET A 112 15.67 0.07 -9.69
CA MET A 112 16.40 -0.57 -10.80
C MET A 112 17.54 -1.46 -10.29
N LEU A 113 18.31 -1.01 -9.30
CA LEU A 113 19.39 -1.81 -8.72
C LEU A 113 18.89 -3.10 -8.07
N THR A 114 17.75 -3.04 -7.35
CA THR A 114 17.17 -4.23 -6.71
C THR A 114 16.75 -5.25 -7.76
N VAL A 115 16.08 -4.81 -8.83
CA VAL A 115 15.67 -5.69 -9.93
C VAL A 115 16.89 -6.31 -10.62
N VAL A 116 17.92 -5.52 -10.90
CA VAL A 116 19.17 -6.02 -11.52
C VAL A 116 19.86 -7.05 -10.63
N ALA A 117 19.98 -6.79 -9.31
CA ALA A 117 20.63 -7.71 -8.38
C ALA A 117 19.88 -9.05 -8.27
N VAL A 118 18.55 -9.02 -8.15
CA VAL A 118 17.72 -10.24 -8.11
C VAL A 118 17.85 -11.02 -9.42
N THR A 119 17.84 -10.33 -10.56
CA THR A 119 17.97 -10.96 -11.88
C THR A 119 19.35 -11.59 -12.05
N ALA A 120 20.42 -10.90 -11.65
CA ALA A 120 21.77 -11.41 -11.70
C ALA A 120 21.95 -12.65 -10.81
N MET A 121 21.40 -12.65 -9.59
CA MET A 121 21.37 -13.84 -8.73
C MET A 121 20.67 -15.01 -9.40
N LEU A 122 19.51 -14.77 -10.03
CA LEU A 122 18.74 -15.81 -10.71
C LEU A 122 19.55 -16.43 -11.85
N VAL A 123 20.22 -15.59 -12.66
CA VAL A 123 21.09 -16.06 -13.76
C VAL A 123 22.26 -16.90 -13.22
N VAL A 124 22.94 -16.43 -12.17
CA VAL A 124 24.03 -17.18 -11.54
C VAL A 124 23.56 -18.53 -11.00
N ALA A 125 22.39 -18.58 -10.37
CA ALA A 125 21.81 -19.82 -9.86
C ALA A 125 21.50 -20.81 -11.00
N ILE A 126 20.94 -20.34 -12.12
CA ILE A 126 20.66 -21.18 -13.29
C ILE A 126 21.95 -21.74 -13.89
N ILE A 127 23.00 -20.91 -14.04
CA ILE A 127 24.30 -21.35 -14.57
C ILE A 127 24.93 -22.40 -13.63
N ALA A 128 24.91 -22.16 -12.33
CA ALA A 128 25.44 -23.14 -11.37
C ALA A 128 24.68 -24.47 -11.43
N LEU A 129 23.35 -24.42 -11.59
CA LEU A 129 22.53 -25.63 -11.70
C LEU A 129 22.84 -26.42 -12.98
N THR A 130 23.05 -25.73 -14.11
CA THR A 130 23.37 -26.39 -15.39
C THR A 130 24.79 -26.95 -15.42
N THR A 131 25.76 -26.31 -14.77
CA THR A 131 27.13 -26.84 -14.67
C THR A 131 27.28 -27.96 -13.65
N LEU A 132 26.41 -28.05 -12.65
CA LEU A 132 26.37 -29.17 -11.70
C LEU A 132 25.67 -30.42 -12.25
N ASN A 133 24.79 -30.26 -13.24
CA ASN A 133 24.03 -31.35 -13.86
C ASN A 133 24.65 -31.92 -15.15
N ASN A 134 25.73 -31.31 -15.66
CA ASN A 134 26.53 -31.80 -16.81
C ASN A 134 27.84 -32.39 -16.31
#